data_AF-A0A259LQ81-F1
#
_entry.id   AF-A0A259LQ81-F1
#
_cell.length_a   1.000
_cell.length_b   1.000
_cell.length_c   1.000
_cell.angle_alpha   90.00
_cell.angle_beta   90.00
_cell.angle_gamma   90.00
#
_symmetry.space_group_name_H-M   'P 1'
#
loop_
_entity.id
_entity.type
_entity.pdbx_description
1 polymer ?
#
loop_
_entity_poly.entity_id
_entity_poly.type
_entity_poly.pdbx_seq_one_letter_code
_entity_poly.pdbx_strand_id
1 'polypeptide(L)'
;MTIQRNPLTFLMLFLCLMLQGTMVLAEEDEDSEAGSGITDYIEMDPAFVTHVGEPSDRVTYLKAEVTLRASAETTRPAVEAHMPRLRHELVMLFGEQTDIDRLSSPEGQQALRDEALKRINAALDAQQTGEAITGVLFTEFVVQR
;
A
#
# COMPACT_ATOMS: atom_id res chain seq x y z
N MET A 1 52.01 47.90 -25.14
CA MET A 1 51.78 46.43 -25.11
C MET A 1 50.54 46.16 -25.93
N THR A 2 50.70 45.77 -27.19
CA THR A 2 49.64 45.62 -28.19
C THR A 2 48.86 44.32 -27.94
N ILE A 3 47.61 44.43 -27.50
CA ILE A 3 46.67 43.30 -27.37
C ILE A 3 46.30 42.83 -28.78
N GLN A 4 46.78 41.65 -29.16
CA GLN A 4 46.40 40.97 -30.40
C GLN A 4 45.10 40.20 -30.14
N ARG A 5 43.99 40.68 -30.70
CA ARG A 5 42.65 40.14 -30.46
C ARG A 5 42.39 38.97 -31.41
N ASN A 6 42.68 37.74 -30.98
CA ASN A 6 42.43 36.54 -31.78
C ASN A 6 40.92 36.23 -31.79
N PRO A 7 40.24 36.26 -32.96
CA PRO A 7 38.79 36.00 -33.04
C PRO A 7 38.45 34.53 -32.78
N LEU A 8 39.44 33.63 -32.90
CA LEU A 8 39.28 32.19 -32.70
C LEU A 8 39.11 31.79 -31.22
N THR A 9 39.78 32.49 -30.30
CA THR A 9 39.59 32.26 -28.85
C THR A 9 38.22 32.72 -28.37
N PHE A 10 37.65 33.75 -29.00
CA PHE A 10 36.29 34.22 -28.68
C PHE A 10 35.22 33.24 -29.18
N LEU A 11 35.43 32.63 -30.36
CA LEU A 11 34.54 31.61 -30.91
C LEU A 11 34.56 30.30 -30.08
N MET A 12 35.74 29.91 -29.57
CA MET A 12 35.89 28.71 -28.74
C MET A 12 35.29 28.88 -27.34
N LEU A 13 35.37 30.08 -26.76
CA LEU A 13 34.75 30.39 -25.47
C LEU A 13 33.20 30.43 -25.57
N PHE A 14 32.67 30.91 -26.71
CA PHE A 14 31.23 30.94 -26.97
C PHE A 14 30.65 29.53 -27.23
N LEU A 15 31.42 28.64 -27.86
CA LEU A 15 31.04 27.24 -28.10
C LEU A 15 31.04 26.40 -26.81
N CYS A 16 31.96 26.67 -25.88
CA CYS A 16 31.96 26.03 -24.55
C CYS A 16 30.77 26.48 -23.68
N LEU A 17 30.30 27.73 -23.82
CA LEU A 17 29.20 28.26 -23.02
C LEU A 17 27.83 27.69 -23.45
N MET A 18 27.69 27.32 -24.73
CA MET A 18 26.46 26.70 -25.26
C MET A 18 26.34 25.20 -24.94
N LEU A 19 27.44 24.54 -24.54
CA LEU A 19 27.45 23.11 -24.21
C LEU A 19 27.11 22.81 -22.74
N GLN A 20 27.00 23.84 -21.88
CA GLN A 20 26.71 23.69 -20.45
C GLN A 20 25.21 23.81 -20.10
N GLY A 21 24.34 23.92 -21.12
CA GLY A 21 22.96 24.38 -20.97
C GLY A 21 21.84 23.33 -20.96
N THR A 22 22.13 22.03 -20.82
CA THR A 22 21.07 20.99 -20.69
C THR A 22 21.49 19.86 -19.76
N MET A 23 21.50 20.12 -18.47
CA MET A 23 21.24 19.08 -17.45
C MET A 23 20.26 19.70 -16.46
N VAL A 24 19.00 19.76 -16.91
CA VAL A 24 17.85 20.04 -16.04
C VAL A 24 17.77 18.88 -15.05
N LEU A 25 17.76 19.24 -13.78
CA LEU A 25 17.61 18.38 -12.64
C LEU A 25 16.33 17.56 -12.78
N ALA A 26 16.47 16.25 -12.88
CA ALA A 26 15.42 15.32 -12.52
C ALA A 26 15.43 15.25 -10.99
N GLU A 27 14.54 16.01 -10.37
CA GLU A 27 14.20 15.89 -8.96
C GLU A 27 13.37 14.61 -8.84
N GLU A 28 14.04 13.48 -8.59
CA GLU A 28 13.41 12.29 -8.03
C GLU A 28 13.15 12.57 -6.54
N ASP A 29 12.09 13.32 -6.27
CA ASP A 29 11.37 13.23 -5.01
C ASP A 29 10.59 11.92 -5.03
N GLU A 30 11.11 10.86 -4.42
CA GLU A 30 10.29 9.76 -3.91
C GLU A 30 11.03 9.00 -2.80
N ASP A 31 10.40 9.03 -1.62
CA ASP A 31 10.60 8.18 -0.44
C ASP A 31 11.89 8.33 0.39
N SER A 32 12.05 9.53 0.97
CA SER A 32 12.69 9.67 2.28
C SER A 32 11.66 9.76 3.41
N GLU A 33 10.98 8.67 3.72
CA GLU A 33 10.39 8.45 5.06
C GLU A 33 10.51 6.95 5.41
N ALA A 34 11.75 6.47 5.48
CA ALA A 34 12.06 5.28 6.28
C ALA A 34 11.93 5.66 7.76
N GLY A 35 10.69 5.88 8.20
CA GLY A 35 10.35 6.19 9.57
C GLY A 35 10.81 5.08 10.49
N SER A 36 11.84 5.36 11.28
CA SER A 36 11.99 4.77 12.61
C SER A 36 10.84 5.28 13.48
N GLY A 37 9.62 4.83 13.16
CA GLY A 37 8.36 5.38 13.64
C GLY A 37 7.50 4.26 14.21
N ILE A 38 6.87 4.58 15.33
CA ILE A 38 5.90 3.80 16.12
C ILE A 38 5.20 2.73 15.28
N THR A 39 5.23 1.47 15.73
CA THR A 39 4.46 0.38 15.10
C THR A 39 3.39 -0.09 16.06
N ASP A 40 2.14 0.10 15.68
CA ASP A 40 0.98 -0.33 16.45
C ASP A 40 0.25 -1.47 15.72
N TYR A 41 -0.31 -2.41 16.48
CA TYR A 41 -1.02 -3.59 15.99
C TYR A 41 -2.44 -3.64 16.56
N ILE A 42 -3.43 -3.55 15.69
CA ILE A 42 -4.84 -3.44 16.06
C ILE A 42 -5.54 -4.71 15.58
N GLU A 43 -5.96 -5.55 16.52
CA GLU A 43 -6.66 -6.80 16.24
C GLU A 43 -8.11 -6.54 15.82
N MET A 44 -8.56 -7.26 14.79
CA MET A 44 -9.94 -7.20 14.32
C MET A 44 -10.72 -8.38 14.89
N ASP A 45 -11.18 -8.26 16.12
CA ASP A 45 -12.00 -9.29 16.75
C ASP A 45 -13.49 -9.14 16.44
N PRO A 46 -14.24 -10.26 16.34
CA PRO A 46 -13.78 -11.66 16.34
C PRO A 46 -13.19 -12.10 14.98
N ALA A 47 -12.67 -13.32 14.89
CA ALA A 47 -12.24 -13.93 13.63
C ALA A 47 -13.34 -13.87 12.54
N PHE A 48 -12.92 -13.71 11.28
CA PHE A 48 -13.81 -13.73 10.12
C PHE A 48 -14.09 -15.17 9.73
N VAL A 49 -15.36 -15.51 9.58
CA VAL A 49 -15.80 -16.81 9.06
C VAL A 49 -16.81 -16.55 7.94
N THR A 50 -16.48 -16.97 6.73
CA THR A 50 -17.38 -16.80 5.57
C THR A 50 -17.31 -18.00 4.64
N HIS A 51 -18.34 -18.12 3.81
CA HIS A 51 -18.37 -19.04 2.68
C HIS A 51 -17.49 -18.49 1.54
N VAL A 52 -16.76 -19.38 0.87
CA VAL A 52 -15.93 -19.09 -0.31
C VAL A 52 -16.14 -20.16 -1.37
N GLY A 53 -15.75 -19.86 -2.60
CA GLY A 53 -15.88 -20.76 -3.73
C GLY A 53 -17.17 -20.57 -4.52
N GLU A 54 -17.29 -21.34 -5.59
CA GLU A 54 -18.50 -21.36 -6.41
C GLU A 54 -19.67 -22.06 -5.67
N PRO A 55 -20.92 -21.67 -5.94
CA PRO A 55 -22.09 -22.37 -5.44
C PRO A 55 -22.05 -23.86 -5.86
N SER A 56 -21.86 -24.75 -4.89
CA SER A 56 -21.79 -26.20 -5.12
C SER A 56 -22.34 -26.97 -3.92
N ASP A 57 -22.53 -28.29 -4.07
CA ASP A 57 -23.03 -29.17 -3.00
C ASP A 57 -22.09 -29.24 -1.79
N ARG A 58 -20.81 -28.85 -1.95
CA ARG A 58 -19.82 -28.79 -0.88
C ARG A 58 -19.44 -27.35 -0.58
N VAL A 59 -19.91 -26.89 0.57
CA VAL A 59 -19.61 -25.56 1.08
C VAL A 59 -18.18 -25.53 1.61
N THR A 60 -17.37 -24.61 1.08
CA THR A 60 -16.02 -24.32 1.59
C THR A 60 -16.08 -23.09 2.49
N TYR A 61 -15.39 -23.14 3.63
CA TYR A 61 -15.32 -22.06 4.61
C TYR A 61 -13.92 -21.46 4.65
N LEU A 62 -13.84 -20.14 4.76
CA LEU A 62 -12.65 -19.42 5.12
C LEU A 62 -12.76 -18.97 6.57
N LYS A 63 -11.77 -19.30 7.40
CA LYS A 63 -11.53 -18.67 8.71
C LYS A 63 -10.28 -17.81 8.61
N ALA A 64 -10.38 -16.53 8.96
CA ALA A 64 -9.25 -15.61 8.98
C ALA A 64 -9.25 -14.75 10.26
N GLU A 65 -8.11 -14.68 10.94
CA GLU A 65 -7.84 -13.68 11.98
C GLU A 65 -6.98 -12.57 11.37
N VAL A 66 -7.38 -11.32 11.60
CA VAL A 66 -6.80 -10.15 10.93
C VAL A 66 -6.28 -9.15 11.97
N THR A 67 -5.05 -8.72 11.79
CA THR A 67 -4.43 -7.65 12.57
C THR A 67 -3.97 -6.54 11.63
N LEU A 68 -4.32 -5.30 11.94
CA LEU A 68 -3.92 -4.13 11.17
C LEU A 68 -2.63 -3.55 11.77
N ARG A 69 -1.67 -3.21 10.91
CA ARG A 69 -0.46 -2.48 11.32
C ARG A 69 -0.66 -1.00 11.03
N ALA A 70 -0.41 -0.16 12.03
CA ALA A 70 -0.40 1.28 11.90
C ALA A 70 0.99 1.85 12.24
N SER A 71 1.32 2.99 11.66
CA SER A 71 2.60 3.68 11.87
C SER A 71 2.47 5.01 12.63
N ALA A 72 1.26 5.38 13.06
CA ALA A 72 0.97 6.56 13.85
C ALA A 72 0.07 6.22 15.05
N GLU A 73 0.30 6.90 16.18
CA GLU A 73 -0.47 6.71 17.42
C GLU A 73 -1.94 7.11 17.28
N THR A 74 -2.24 8.03 16.36
CA THR A 74 -3.59 8.54 16.08
C THR A 74 -4.42 7.60 15.21
N THR A 75 -3.80 6.60 14.56
CA THR A 75 -4.51 5.68 13.69
C THR A 75 -5.40 4.71 14.46
N ARG A 76 -4.97 4.22 15.64
CA ARG A 76 -5.77 3.31 16.47
C ARG A 76 -7.16 3.85 16.82
N PRO A 77 -7.31 5.05 17.41
CA PRO A 77 -8.62 5.55 17.77
C PRO A 77 -9.53 5.74 16.54
N ALA A 78 -8.98 6.11 15.38
CA ALA A 78 -9.75 6.18 14.14
C ALA A 78 -10.23 4.79 13.67
N VAL A 79 -9.34 3.80 13.67
CA VAL A 79 -9.66 2.41 13.32
C VAL A 79 -10.71 1.83 14.28
N GLU A 80 -10.54 2.02 15.58
CA GLU A 80 -11.48 1.53 16.60
C GLU A 80 -12.86 2.19 16.47
N ALA A 81 -12.91 3.51 16.22
CA ALA A 81 -14.17 4.23 16.01
C ALA A 81 -14.94 3.74 14.77
N HIS A 82 -14.24 3.32 13.71
CA HIS A 82 -14.83 2.87 12.45
C HIS A 82 -14.77 1.35 12.24
N MET A 83 -14.41 0.59 13.28
CA MET A 83 -14.22 -0.86 13.21
C MET A 83 -15.38 -1.61 12.51
N PRO A 84 -16.66 -1.31 12.77
CA PRO A 84 -17.77 -1.98 12.08
C PRO A 84 -17.73 -1.80 10.54
N ARG A 85 -17.37 -0.61 10.06
CA ARG A 85 -17.26 -0.33 8.63
C ARG A 85 -16.06 -1.04 8.02
N LEU A 86 -14.91 -1.00 8.69
CA LEU A 86 -13.69 -1.67 8.24
C LEU A 86 -13.89 -3.19 8.14
N ARG A 87 -14.54 -3.78 9.14
CA ARG A 87 -14.90 -5.21 9.12
C ARG A 87 -15.84 -5.54 7.96
N HIS A 88 -16.81 -4.68 7.66
CA HIS A 88 -17.73 -4.90 6.52
C HIS A 88 -16.97 -5.05 5.20
N GLU A 89 -15.97 -4.19 4.95
CA GLU A 89 -15.16 -4.28 3.72
C GLU A 89 -14.43 -5.62 3.59
N LEU A 90 -13.87 -6.14 4.69
CA LEU A 90 -13.20 -7.44 4.67
C LEU A 90 -14.17 -8.61 4.52
N VAL A 91 -15.36 -8.54 5.13
CA VAL A 91 -16.42 -9.54 4.92
C VAL A 91 -16.81 -9.61 3.45
N MET A 92 -17.00 -8.47 2.79
CA MET A 92 -17.31 -8.42 1.37
C MET A 92 -16.16 -8.98 0.52
N LEU A 93 -14.93 -8.52 0.77
CA LEU A 93 -13.74 -9.01 0.08
C LEU A 93 -13.57 -10.53 0.18
N PHE A 94 -13.76 -11.10 1.37
CA PHE A 94 -13.64 -12.54 1.58
C PHE A 94 -14.77 -13.32 0.91
N GLY A 95 -16.01 -12.79 0.93
CA GLY A 95 -17.14 -13.41 0.24
C GLY A 95 -17.05 -13.39 -1.29
N GLU A 96 -16.23 -12.51 -1.86
CA GLU A 96 -15.97 -12.43 -3.31
C GLU A 96 -14.98 -13.51 -3.82
N GLN A 97 -14.35 -14.29 -2.93
CA GLN A 97 -13.33 -15.27 -3.32
C GLN A 97 -13.97 -16.54 -3.90
N THR A 98 -13.88 -16.72 -5.22
CA THR A 98 -14.43 -17.88 -5.94
C THR A 98 -13.39 -18.97 -6.27
N ASP A 99 -12.12 -18.59 -6.47
CA ASP A 99 -11.04 -19.52 -6.81
C ASP A 99 -10.33 -20.02 -5.54
N ILE A 100 -10.73 -21.20 -5.07
CA ILE A 100 -10.24 -21.81 -3.82
C ILE A 100 -8.76 -22.18 -3.91
N ASP A 101 -8.30 -22.61 -5.09
CA ASP A 101 -6.92 -23.07 -5.28
C ASP A 101 -5.97 -21.89 -5.29
N ARG A 102 -6.36 -20.78 -5.95
CA ARG A 102 -5.67 -19.50 -5.84
C ARG A 102 -5.69 -18.97 -4.41
N LEU A 103 -6.84 -18.99 -3.73
CA LEU A 103 -6.98 -18.51 -2.36
C LEU A 103 -6.06 -19.25 -1.38
N SER A 104 -5.80 -20.54 -1.65
CA SER A 104 -4.90 -21.38 -0.85
C SER A 104 -3.42 -21.20 -1.20
N SER A 105 -3.08 -20.50 -2.28
CA SER A 105 -1.71 -20.27 -2.72
C SER A 105 -1.06 -19.08 -1.98
N PRO A 106 0.27 -19.08 -1.78
CA PRO A 106 0.97 -17.93 -1.19
C PRO A 106 0.73 -16.62 -1.95
N GLU A 107 0.71 -16.68 -3.28
CA GLU A 107 0.49 -15.53 -4.16
C GLU A 107 -0.94 -15.00 -4.04
N GLY A 108 -1.94 -15.90 -3.96
CA GLY A 108 -3.33 -15.50 -3.75
C GLY A 108 -3.56 -14.88 -2.38
N GLN A 109 -2.94 -15.44 -1.33
CA GLN A 109 -3.00 -14.83 0.01
C GLN A 109 -2.32 -13.45 0.05
N GLN A 110 -1.18 -13.28 -0.63
CA GLN A 110 -0.54 -11.97 -0.72
C GLN A 110 -1.42 -10.96 -1.46
N ALA A 111 -1.97 -11.33 -2.61
CA ALA A 111 -2.88 -10.48 -3.36
C ALA A 111 -4.13 -10.11 -2.53
N LEU A 112 -4.65 -11.04 -1.72
CA LEU A 112 -5.78 -10.79 -0.84
C LEU A 112 -5.42 -9.81 0.30
N ARG A 113 -4.22 -9.91 0.88
CA ARG A 113 -3.73 -8.94 1.87
C ARG A 113 -3.57 -7.53 1.28
N ASP A 114 -3.03 -7.44 0.07
CA ASP A 114 -2.81 -6.16 -0.61
C ASP A 114 -4.15 -5.48 -0.95
N GLU A 115 -5.12 -6.25 -1.42
CA GLU A 115 -6.48 -5.75 -1.68
C GLU A 115 -7.20 -5.37 -0.36
N ALA A 116 -7.04 -6.15 0.71
CA ALA A 116 -7.56 -5.80 2.02
C ALA A 116 -7.01 -4.45 2.52
N LEU A 117 -5.69 -4.25 2.42
CA LEU A 117 -5.03 -2.99 2.80
C LEU A 117 -5.64 -1.81 2.04
N LYS A 118 -5.80 -1.96 0.72
CA LYS A 118 -6.40 -0.95 -0.15
C LYS A 118 -7.84 -0.62 0.25
N ARG A 119 -8.68 -1.63 0.48
CA ARG A 119 -10.09 -1.41 0.86
C ARG A 119 -10.24 -0.77 2.22
N ILE A 120 -9.42 -1.16 3.20
CA ILE A 120 -9.43 -0.53 4.54
C ILE A 120 -9.02 0.94 4.45
N ASN A 121 -7.94 1.25 3.74
CA ASN A 121 -7.50 2.64 3.58
C ASN A 121 -8.53 3.48 2.81
N ALA A 122 -9.17 2.92 1.77
CA ALA A 122 -10.27 3.60 1.08
C ALA A 122 -11.47 3.85 1.99
N ALA A 123 -11.79 2.92 2.89
CA ALA A 123 -12.88 3.09 3.84
C ALA A 123 -12.56 4.16 4.91
N LEU A 124 -11.32 4.21 5.41
CA LEU A 124 -10.86 5.25 6.33
C LEU A 124 -10.92 6.63 5.67
N ASP A 125 -10.42 6.75 4.44
CA ASP A 125 -10.48 7.99 3.66
C ASP A 125 -11.93 8.45 3.42
N ALA A 126 -12.83 7.53 3.07
CA ALA A 126 -14.26 7.84 2.91
C ALA A 126 -14.94 8.35 4.19
N GLN A 127 -14.40 8.01 5.37
CA GLN A 127 -14.85 8.55 6.66
C GLN A 127 -14.13 9.85 7.07
N GLN A 128 -13.23 10.36 6.23
CA GLN A 128 -12.46 11.58 6.45
C GLN A 128 -11.64 11.54 7.76
N THR A 129 -11.09 10.38 8.09
CA THR A 129 -10.31 10.20 9.32
C THR A 129 -8.96 10.92 9.27
N GLY A 130 -8.39 11.09 8.08
CA GLY A 130 -7.01 11.57 7.89
C GLY A 130 -5.94 10.53 8.26
N GLU A 131 -6.35 9.29 8.53
CA GLU A 131 -5.51 8.21 9.04
C GLU A 131 -5.44 7.05 8.04
N ALA A 132 -4.31 6.35 8.00
CA ALA A 132 -4.10 5.18 7.14
C ALA A 132 -3.33 4.09 7.89
N ILE A 133 -3.64 2.84 7.56
CA ILE A 133 -2.86 1.68 8.01
C ILE A 133 -1.73 1.39 7.01
N THR A 134 -0.66 0.80 7.52
CA THR A 134 0.55 0.46 6.75
C THR A 134 0.68 -1.04 6.45
N GLY A 135 -0.27 -1.85 6.91
CA GLY A 135 -0.29 -3.28 6.58
C GLY A 135 -1.50 -4.02 7.13
N VAL A 136 -1.79 -5.15 6.50
CA VAL A 136 -2.78 -6.13 6.95
C VAL A 136 -2.06 -7.46 7.14
N LEU A 137 -2.22 -8.05 8.33
CA LEU A 137 -1.62 -9.33 8.70
C LEU A 137 -2.74 -10.34 8.89
N PHE A 138 -2.59 -11.52 8.27
CA PHE A 138 -3.43 -12.67 8.58
C PHE A 138 -2.69 -13.53 9.60
N THR A 139 -3.12 -13.48 10.86
CA THR A 139 -2.53 -14.24 11.96
C THR A 139 -3.02 -15.68 12.00
N GLU A 140 -4.23 -15.92 11.47
CA GLU A 140 -4.76 -17.24 11.13
C GLU A 140 -5.41 -17.15 9.74
N PHE A 141 -5.19 -18.15 8.88
CA PHE A 141 -5.83 -18.22 7.57
C PHE A 141 -6.02 -19.68 7.17
N VAL A 142 -7.26 -20.17 7.28
CA VAL A 142 -7.59 -21.58 7.03
C VAL A 142 -8.77 -21.69 6.08
N VAL A 143 -8.57 -22.44 5.00
CA VAL A 143 -9.62 -22.80 4.03
C VAL A 143 -10.02 -24.26 4.27
N GLN A 144 -11.28 -24.49 4.63
CA GLN A 144 -11.83 -25.81 4.99
C GLN A 144 -12.87 -26.26 3.95
N ARG A 145 -12.66 -27.44 3.35
CA ARG A 145 -13.50 -28.06 2.31
C ARG A 145 -14.33 -29.24 2.84
#